data_AF-A0A5F1S7G8-F1
#
_entry.id   AF-A0A5F1S7G8-F1
#
_cell.length_a   1.000
_cell.length_b   1.000
_cell.length_c   1.000
_cell.angle_alpha   90.00
_cell.angle_beta   90.00
_cell.angle_gamma   90.00
#
_symmetry.space_group_name_H-M   'P 1'
#
loop_
_entity.id
_entity.type
_entity.pdbx_description
1 polymer ?
#
loop_
_entity_poly.entity_id
_entity_poly.type
_entity_poly.pdbx_seq_one_letter_code
_entity_poly.pdbx_strand_id
1 'polypeptide(L)'
;MEIRMTRNVFKILTVTLLAGTLGQVALGAPAYAGGRISFNLAPDNAEDANIFSTGLRVYSLYRDLKGADIRQLGRGNAAGIAQAGRGNIGLIQQRGNGHSATLQQNGNNNAYGIFQYGRNTETNVVQDGDNGIGATFSYGW
;
A
#
# COMPACT_ATOMS: atom_id res chain seq x y z
N MET A 1 -37.16 21.04 -9.51
CA MET A 1 -36.19 20.03 -10.00
C MET A 1 -34.81 20.50 -9.53
N GLU A 2 -34.44 20.19 -8.29
CA GLU A 2 -33.15 20.61 -7.72
C GLU A 2 -32.09 19.55 -8.02
N ILE A 3 -31.08 19.92 -8.81
CA ILE A 3 -29.88 19.13 -9.04
C ILE A 3 -28.98 19.34 -7.80
N ARG A 4 -29.06 18.42 -6.83
CA ARG A 4 -28.12 18.38 -5.72
C ARG A 4 -26.78 17.84 -6.21
N MET A 5 -25.82 18.73 -6.45
CA MET A 5 -24.40 18.37 -6.53
C MET A 5 -23.93 17.90 -5.14
N THR A 6 -23.86 16.59 -4.93
CA THR A 6 -23.17 16.01 -3.77
C THR A 6 -21.66 16.06 -4.02
N ARG A 7 -21.00 17.03 -3.39
CA ARG A 7 -19.54 17.08 -3.21
C ARG A 7 -19.10 15.82 -2.44
N ASN A 8 -18.44 14.88 -3.11
CA ASN A 8 -17.82 13.73 -2.45
C ASN A 8 -16.57 14.20 -1.70
N VAL A 9 -16.71 14.35 -0.39
CA VAL A 9 -15.65 14.80 0.51
C VAL A 9 -14.68 13.65 0.75
N PHE A 10 -13.48 13.76 0.18
CA PHE A 10 -12.28 13.00 0.53
C PHE A 10 -12.06 12.92 2.06
N LYS A 11 -11.84 11.72 2.61
CA LYS A 11 -11.22 11.42 3.92
C LYS A 11 -10.91 9.92 3.93
N ILE A 12 -9.68 9.45 4.17
CA ILE A 12 -9.01 9.42 5.48
C ILE A 12 -7.54 9.84 5.34
N LEU A 13 -7.15 10.86 6.10
CA LEU A 13 -5.77 11.30 6.28
C LEU A 13 -5.31 10.81 7.67
N THR A 14 -4.45 9.80 7.73
CA THR A 14 -3.82 9.39 8.99
C THR A 14 -2.47 10.11 9.10
N VAL A 15 -2.46 11.25 9.77
CA VAL A 15 -1.21 11.94 10.17
C VAL A 15 -0.88 11.50 11.59
N THR A 16 0.12 10.65 11.76
CA THR A 16 0.67 10.36 13.09
C THR A 16 1.76 11.39 13.39
N LEU A 17 1.42 12.42 14.17
CA LEU A 17 2.37 13.39 14.71
C LEU A 17 2.71 12.98 16.15
N LEU A 18 3.81 12.26 16.39
CA LEU A 18 4.29 11.99 17.75
C LEU A 18 5.03 13.24 18.26
N ALA A 19 4.28 14.18 18.85
CA ALA A 19 4.85 15.21 19.71
C ALA A 19 5.09 14.58 21.09
N GLY A 20 6.35 14.49 21.52
CA GLY A 20 6.72 13.83 22.75
C GLY A 20 6.21 14.57 23.99
N THR A 21 5.45 13.87 24.84
CA THR A 21 5.35 14.16 26.27
C THR A 21 5.34 12.85 27.07
N LEU A 22 6.42 12.70 27.86
CA LEU A 22 6.70 11.83 29.01
C LEU A 22 5.63 10.82 29.49
N GLY A 23 5.98 9.53 29.42
CA GLY A 23 5.34 8.45 30.18
C GLY A 23 5.95 7.08 29.85
N GLN A 24 6.75 6.52 30.76
CA GLN A 24 7.54 5.30 30.54
C GLN A 24 6.68 4.03 30.35
N VAL A 25 6.85 3.35 29.20
CA VAL A 25 6.99 1.89 29.12
C VAL A 25 8.07 1.60 28.08
N ALA A 26 9.17 0.98 28.52
CA ALA A 26 10.33 0.70 27.69
C ALA A 26 10.20 -0.69 27.03
N LEU A 27 10.16 -0.72 25.70
CA LEU A 27 10.84 -1.70 24.85
C LEU A 27 11.30 -0.93 23.61
N GLY A 28 12.62 -0.86 23.39
CA GLY A 28 13.26 0.09 22.47
C GLY A 28 12.73 0.03 21.04
N ALA A 29 11.93 1.03 20.67
CA ALA A 29 11.82 1.45 19.28
C ALA A 29 13.07 2.30 18.97
N PRO A 30 13.92 1.93 18.00
CA PRO A 30 14.99 2.81 17.58
C PRO A 30 14.37 4.15 17.18
N ALA A 31 14.93 5.23 17.71
CA ALA A 31 14.53 6.58 17.38
C ALA A 31 14.76 6.83 15.88
N TYR A 32 13.74 6.58 15.07
CA TYR A 32 13.70 7.09 13.71
C TYR A 32 12.98 8.42 13.74
N ALA A 33 13.79 9.46 13.85
CA ALA A 33 13.39 10.83 13.58
C ALA A 33 12.93 10.92 12.12
N GLY A 34 11.62 10.86 11.90
CA GLY A 34 11.05 11.06 10.57
C GLY A 34 9.55 10.92 10.55
N GLY A 35 8.87 11.92 9.99
CA GLY A 35 7.43 11.87 9.77
C GLY A 35 7.10 10.89 8.64
N ARG A 36 5.90 10.32 8.65
CA ARG A 36 5.38 9.48 7.56
C ARG A 36 3.98 9.91 7.18
N ILE A 37 3.72 9.88 5.88
CA ILE A 37 2.38 10.01 5.30
C ILE A 37 2.08 8.76 4.50
N SER A 38 0.88 8.22 4.65
CA SER A 38 0.40 7.08 3.87
C SER A 38 -0.97 7.37 3.27
N PHE A 39 -1.16 6.97 2.01
CA PHE A 39 -2.38 7.09 1.25
C PHE A 39 -2.79 5.69 0.80
N ASN A 40 -3.96 5.22 1.24
CA ASN A 40 -4.56 4.00 0.74
C ASN A 40 -5.60 4.37 -0.33
N LEU A 41 -5.43 3.82 -1.51
CA LEU A 41 -6.35 3.92 -2.64
C LEU A 41 -7.03 2.57 -2.80
N ALA A 42 -8.28 2.47 -2.37
CA ALA A 42 -9.15 1.35 -2.69
C ALA A 42 -10.35 1.93 -3.45
N PRO A 43 -10.55 1.61 -4.74
CA PRO A 43 -11.69 2.11 -5.49
C PRO A 43 -13.00 1.56 -4.91
N ASP A 44 -13.94 2.46 -4.60
CA ASP A 44 -15.25 2.12 -4.04
C ASP A 44 -16.30 1.74 -5.11
N ASN A 45 -15.97 1.95 -6.39
CA ASN A 45 -16.85 1.64 -7.52
C ASN A 45 -16.16 0.69 -8.50
N ALA A 46 -16.96 -0.13 -9.18
CA ALA A 46 -16.47 -1.16 -10.10
C ALA A 46 -15.76 -0.58 -11.34
N GLU A 47 -16.07 0.67 -11.71
CA GLU A 47 -15.52 1.32 -12.91
C GLU A 47 -14.06 1.78 -12.69
N ASP A 48 -13.80 2.47 -11.58
CA ASP A 48 -12.45 2.88 -11.17
C ASP A 48 -11.58 1.66 -10.82
N ALA A 49 -12.19 0.63 -10.20
CA ALA A 49 -11.54 -0.63 -9.93
C ALA A 49 -11.10 -1.34 -11.23
N ASN A 50 -11.94 -1.32 -12.27
CA ASN A 50 -11.64 -1.97 -13.53
C ASN A 50 -10.48 -1.29 -14.27
N ILE A 51 -10.44 0.04 -14.30
CA ILE A 51 -9.32 0.78 -14.90
C ILE A 51 -8.01 0.52 -14.14
N PHE A 52 -8.05 0.51 -12.81
CA PHE A 52 -6.86 0.29 -12.00
C PHE A 52 -6.33 -1.15 -12.11
N SER A 53 -7.22 -2.15 -12.03
CA SER A 53 -6.85 -3.56 -12.22
C SER A 53 -6.34 -3.84 -13.63
N THR A 54 -6.97 -3.24 -14.66
CA THR A 54 -6.47 -3.30 -16.03
C THR A 54 -5.09 -2.67 -16.11
N GLY A 55 -4.87 -1.51 -15.50
CA GLY A 55 -3.56 -0.86 -15.44
C GLY A 55 -2.49 -1.76 -14.80
N LEU A 56 -2.79 -2.36 -13.64
CA LEU A 56 -1.88 -3.30 -12.98
C LEU A 56 -1.63 -4.57 -13.81
N ARG A 57 -2.65 -5.05 -14.54
CA ARG A 57 -2.53 -6.26 -15.37
C ARG A 57 -1.79 -6.00 -16.68
N VAL A 58 -1.98 -4.83 -17.30
CA VAL A 58 -1.16 -4.38 -18.43
C VAL A 58 0.27 -4.18 -17.97
N TYR A 59 0.48 -3.59 -16.78
CA TYR A 59 1.80 -3.43 -16.20
C TYR A 59 2.47 -4.77 -15.90
N SER A 60 1.72 -5.74 -15.37
CA SER A 60 2.22 -7.09 -15.13
C SER A 60 2.60 -7.77 -16.44
N LEU A 61 1.80 -7.64 -17.51
CA LEU A 61 2.12 -8.17 -18.84
C LEU A 61 3.36 -7.50 -19.45
N TYR A 62 3.45 -6.18 -19.38
CA TYR A 62 4.58 -5.42 -19.92
C TYR A 62 5.90 -5.79 -19.23
N ARG A 63 5.85 -6.18 -17.95
CA ARG A 63 7.01 -6.60 -17.15
C ARG A 63 7.16 -8.11 -16.99
N ASP A 64 6.34 -8.89 -17.67
CA ASP A 64 6.24 -10.36 -17.54
C ASP A 64 6.11 -10.86 -16.09
N LEU A 65 5.37 -10.11 -15.27
CA LEU A 65 5.07 -10.45 -13.88
C LEU A 65 3.92 -11.47 -13.85
N LYS A 66 4.17 -12.65 -13.27
CA LYS A 66 3.16 -13.69 -13.06
C LYS A 66 2.95 -13.92 -11.57
N GLY A 67 2.13 -13.08 -10.95
CA GLY A 67 1.72 -13.25 -9.54
C GLY A 67 2.23 -12.15 -8.64
N ALA A 68 3.51 -12.20 -8.27
CA ALA A 68 4.12 -11.31 -7.29
C ALA A 68 5.39 -10.64 -7.84
N ASP A 69 5.56 -9.34 -7.57
CA ASP A 69 6.77 -8.58 -7.90
C ASP A 69 7.19 -7.72 -6.72
N ILE A 70 8.46 -7.82 -6.34
CA ILE A 70 9.05 -7.01 -5.27
C ILE A 70 10.27 -6.29 -5.83
N ARG A 71 10.28 -4.96 -5.72
CA ARG A 71 11.39 -4.10 -6.14
C ARG A 71 11.85 -3.23 -5.00
N GLN A 72 13.08 -3.44 -4.56
CA GLN A 72 13.69 -2.68 -3.47
C GLN A 72 14.89 -1.92 -4.00
N LEU A 73 14.84 -0.60 -3.91
CA LEU A 73 15.87 0.33 -4.36
C LEU A 73 16.36 1.14 -3.16
N GLY A 74 17.47 0.70 -2.54
CA GLY A 74 18.07 1.34 -1.38
C GLY A 74 18.60 0.33 -0.36
N ARG A 75 18.69 0.69 0.92
CA ARG A 75 19.34 -0.13 1.96
C ARG A 75 18.41 -0.42 3.14
N GLY A 76 18.48 -1.66 3.67
CA GLY A 76 17.73 -2.05 4.86
C GLY A 76 16.22 -2.11 4.66
N ASN A 77 15.76 -2.39 3.44
CA ASN A 77 14.35 -2.59 3.15
C ASN A 77 13.98 -4.07 3.30
N ALA A 78 12.77 -4.37 3.77
CA ALA A 78 12.18 -5.69 3.84
C ALA A 78 10.82 -5.69 3.12
N ALA A 79 10.55 -6.71 2.31
CA ALA A 79 9.28 -6.85 1.61
C ALA A 79 8.90 -8.32 1.46
N GLY A 80 7.62 -8.62 1.59
CA GLY A 80 7.06 -9.96 1.39
C GLY A 80 5.68 -9.92 0.75
N ILE A 81 5.44 -10.83 -0.19
CA ILE A 81 4.12 -11.05 -0.79
C ILE A 81 3.74 -12.51 -0.54
N ALA A 82 2.59 -12.73 0.07
CA ALA A 82 1.95 -14.03 0.24
C ALA A 82 0.63 -14.04 -0.53
N GLN A 83 0.44 -15.02 -1.42
CA GLN A 83 -0.77 -15.16 -2.22
C GLN A 83 -1.33 -16.57 -2.07
N ALA A 84 -2.60 -16.67 -1.68
CA ALA A 84 -3.37 -17.90 -1.68
C ALA A 84 -4.55 -17.74 -2.65
N GLY A 85 -4.58 -18.58 -3.70
CA GLY A 85 -5.59 -18.54 -4.76
C GLY A 85 -4.96 -18.37 -6.15
N ARG A 86 -5.76 -17.96 -7.16
CA ARG A 86 -5.34 -17.85 -8.56
C ARG A 86 -5.59 -16.47 -9.14
N GLY A 87 -4.72 -16.05 -10.07
CA GLY A 87 -4.90 -14.80 -10.82
C GLY A 87 -4.62 -13.53 -10.01
N ASN A 88 -4.04 -13.67 -8.82
CA ASN A 88 -3.65 -12.53 -7.98
C ASN A 88 -2.42 -11.82 -8.56
N ILE A 89 -2.41 -10.50 -8.43
CA ILE A 89 -1.31 -9.61 -8.80
C ILE A 89 -0.94 -8.82 -7.53
N GLY A 90 0.28 -9.02 -7.07
CA GLY A 90 0.86 -8.31 -5.95
C GLY A 90 2.11 -7.57 -6.41
N LEU A 91 2.17 -6.27 -6.11
CA LEU A 91 3.34 -5.45 -6.40
C LEU A 91 3.80 -4.73 -5.15
N ILE A 92 5.09 -4.81 -4.84
CA ILE A 92 5.72 -3.99 -3.82
C ILE A 92 6.89 -3.26 -4.45
N GLN A 93 6.91 -1.93 -4.33
CA GLN A 93 8.04 -1.10 -4.73
C GLN A 93 8.48 -0.23 -3.56
N GLN A 94 9.72 -0.40 -3.12
CA GLN A 94 10.35 0.36 -2.05
C GLN A 94 11.52 1.16 -2.62
N ARG A 95 11.55 2.47 -2.41
CA ARG A 95 12.64 3.35 -2.84
C ARG A 95 13.11 4.21 -1.67
N GLY A 96 14.23 3.86 -1.08
CA GLY A 96 14.71 4.52 0.14
C GLY A 96 15.33 3.54 1.13
N ASN A 97 15.35 3.91 2.40
CA ASN A 97 16.01 3.12 3.44
C ASN A 97 15.07 2.76 4.60
N GLY A 98 15.20 1.54 5.13
CA GLY A 98 14.46 1.12 6.33
C GLY A 98 12.97 0.85 6.09
N HIS A 99 12.55 0.57 4.85
CA HIS A 99 11.14 0.28 4.56
C HIS A 99 10.77 -1.17 4.91
N SER A 100 9.56 -1.41 5.42
CA SER A 100 8.99 -2.73 5.62
C SER A 100 7.63 -2.84 4.94
N ALA A 101 7.42 -3.86 4.12
CA ALA A 101 6.12 -4.10 3.47
C ALA A 101 5.72 -5.57 3.52
N THR A 102 4.45 -5.84 3.81
CA THR A 102 3.86 -7.18 3.67
C THR A 102 2.53 -7.05 2.95
N LEU A 103 2.34 -7.89 1.93
CA LEU A 103 1.08 -8.02 1.21
C LEU A 103 0.62 -9.47 1.29
N GLN A 104 -0.52 -9.70 1.90
CA GLN A 104 -1.18 -11.01 1.92
C GLN A 104 -2.48 -10.94 1.12
N GLN A 105 -2.64 -11.80 0.11
CA GLN A 105 -3.85 -11.88 -0.70
C GLN A 105 -4.44 -13.28 -0.59
N ASN A 106 -5.62 -13.40 0.02
CA ASN A 106 -6.36 -14.64 0.17
C ASN A 106 -7.65 -14.58 -0.67
N GLY A 107 -7.65 -15.27 -1.81
CA GLY A 107 -8.75 -15.27 -2.78
C GLY A 107 -8.23 -15.23 -4.22
N ASN A 108 -9.09 -14.92 -5.16
CA ASN A 108 -8.80 -14.96 -6.59
C ASN A 108 -8.91 -13.58 -7.24
N ASN A 109 -8.11 -13.36 -8.28
CA ASN A 109 -8.10 -12.14 -9.10
C ASN A 109 -7.89 -10.84 -8.30
N ASN A 110 -7.21 -10.92 -7.15
CA ASN A 110 -6.88 -9.76 -6.33
C ASN A 110 -5.73 -8.98 -6.94
N ALA A 111 -5.78 -7.64 -6.96
CA ALA A 111 -4.71 -6.80 -7.51
C ALA A 111 -4.33 -5.69 -6.54
N TYR A 112 -3.14 -5.76 -5.94
CA TYR A 112 -2.70 -4.76 -4.96
C TYR A 112 -1.27 -4.27 -5.18
N GLY A 113 -1.06 -2.96 -5.06
CA GLY A 113 0.25 -2.32 -5.17
C GLY A 113 0.67 -1.57 -3.89
N ILE A 114 1.82 -1.88 -3.32
CA ILE A 114 2.43 -1.11 -2.23
C ILE A 114 3.61 -0.31 -2.80
N PHE A 115 3.61 0.99 -2.57
CA PHE A 115 4.66 1.90 -3.02
C PHE A 115 5.19 2.71 -1.84
N GLN A 116 6.41 2.44 -1.43
CA GLN A 116 7.06 3.09 -0.30
C GLN A 116 8.26 3.91 -0.77
N TYR A 117 8.37 5.13 -0.26
CA TYR A 117 9.40 6.09 -0.65
C TYR A 117 10.02 6.76 0.59
N GLY A 118 11.30 7.11 0.51
CA GLY A 118 11.99 7.92 1.50
C GLY A 118 12.66 7.11 2.61
N ARG A 119 12.22 7.23 3.87
CA ARG A 119 12.83 6.52 5.01
C ARG A 119 11.78 5.95 5.97
N ASN A 120 12.07 4.79 6.54
CA ASN A 120 11.37 4.19 7.69
C ASN A 120 9.84 4.15 7.55
N THR A 121 9.35 3.58 6.44
CA THR A 121 7.91 3.38 6.26
C THR A 121 7.53 1.92 6.41
N GLU A 122 6.38 1.68 7.03
CA GLU A 122 5.85 0.33 7.27
C GLU A 122 4.44 0.19 6.72
N THR A 123 4.21 -0.84 5.92
CA THR A 123 2.91 -1.10 5.30
C THR A 123 2.58 -2.58 5.36
N ASN A 124 1.51 -2.91 6.06
CA ASN A 124 0.96 -4.27 6.05
C ASN A 124 -0.44 -4.22 5.44
N VAL A 125 -0.66 -5.03 4.41
CA VAL A 125 -1.94 -5.12 3.69
C VAL A 125 -2.36 -6.57 3.66
N VAL A 126 -3.58 -6.82 4.11
CA VAL A 126 -4.26 -8.10 3.98
C VAL A 126 -5.49 -7.88 3.12
N GLN A 127 -5.61 -8.68 2.06
CA GLN A 127 -6.71 -8.62 1.13
C GLN A 127 -7.39 -9.98 1.11
N ASP A 128 -8.54 -10.06 1.77
CA ASP A 128 -9.36 -11.26 1.83
C ASP A 128 -10.56 -11.09 0.89
N GLY A 129 -10.89 -12.14 0.13
CA GLY A 129 -11.97 -12.15 -0.86
C GLY A 129 -11.46 -12.11 -2.30
N ASP A 130 -12.39 -12.04 -3.26
CA ASP A 130 -12.09 -12.08 -4.68
C ASP A 130 -12.23 -10.70 -5.35
N ASN A 131 -11.43 -10.44 -6.38
CA ASN A 131 -11.44 -9.20 -7.17
C ASN A 131 -11.19 -7.92 -6.34
N GLY A 132 -10.59 -8.03 -5.16
CA GLY A 132 -10.21 -6.86 -4.40
C GLY A 132 -9.07 -6.13 -5.10
N ILE A 133 -9.16 -4.80 -5.14
CA ILE A 133 -8.23 -3.97 -5.87
C ILE A 133 -7.82 -2.81 -4.97
N GLY A 134 -6.53 -2.45 -4.97
CA GLY A 134 -6.09 -1.25 -4.29
C GLY A 134 -4.60 -0.97 -4.41
N ALA A 135 -4.18 0.13 -3.81
CA ALA A 135 -2.78 0.44 -3.65
C ALA A 135 -2.54 1.31 -2.42
N THR A 136 -1.42 1.08 -1.75
CA THR A 136 -0.95 1.96 -0.68
C THR A 136 0.30 2.68 -1.15
N PHE A 137 0.31 4.00 -1.00
CA PHE A 137 1.48 4.85 -1.17
C PHE A 137 1.92 5.33 0.20
N SER A 138 3.20 5.20 0.54
CA SER A 138 3.76 5.72 1.77
C SER A 138 5.03 6.49 1.51
N TYR A 139 5.16 7.65 2.13
CA TYR A 139 6.35 8.49 2.07
C TYR A 139 6.80 8.85 3.49
N GLY A 140 8.09 8.65 3.80
CA GLY A 140 8.69 9.08 5.07
C GLY A 140 9.98 9.85 4.84
N TRP A 141 10.35 10.76 5.73
CA TRP A 141 11.54 11.62 5.58
C TRP A 141 12.40 11.65 6.83
#